data_AF-A0A2U2RTU2-F1
#
_entry.id   AF-A0A2U2RTU2-F1
#
_cell.length_a   1.000
_cell.length_b   1.000
_cell.length_c   1.000
_cell.angle_alpha   90.00
_cell.angle_beta   90.00
_cell.angle_gamma   90.00
#
_symmetry.space_group_name_H-M   'P 1'
#
loop_
_entity.id
_entity.type
_entity.pdbx_description
1 polymer ?
#
loop_
_entity_poly.entity_id
_entity_poly.type
_entity_poly.pdbx_seq_one_letter_code
_entity_poly.pdbx_strand_id
1 'polypeptide(L)' 'MMPPTITLRITDNADRPLASMEVPVPLSGEPGECAMFDAERFERLLDKGCIAFRKVFDDGVKE' A
#
# COMPACT_ATOMS: atom_id res chain seq x y z
N MET A 1 -5.78 20.13 -1.25
CA MET A 1 -6.25 18.96 -2.01
C MET A 1 -5.79 17.72 -1.27
N MET A 2 -6.62 16.69 -1.15
CA MET A 2 -6.18 15.42 -0.58
C MET A 2 -5.21 14.74 -1.57
N PRO A 3 -4.07 14.20 -1.11
CA PRO A 3 -3.15 13.48 -1.98
C PRO A 3 -3.84 12.22 -2.53
N PRO A 4 -3.52 11.79 -3.77
CA PRO A 4 -4.09 10.58 -4.32
C PRO A 4 -3.65 9.36 -3.51
N THR A 5 -4.49 8.31 -3.50
CA THR A 5 -4.25 7.06 -2.77
C THR A 5 -4.25 5.86 -3.73
N ILE A 6 -3.54 4.80 -3.34
CA ILE A 6 -3.59 3.46 -3.94
C ILE A 6 -4.31 2.55 -2.97
N THR A 7 -5.28 1.77 -3.44
CA THR A 7 -5.90 0.71 -2.66
C THR A 7 -5.15 -0.59 -2.86
N LEU A 8 -4.54 -1.11 -1.80
CA LEU A 8 -3.96 -2.45 -1.79
C LEU A 8 -5.03 -3.43 -1.29
N ARG A 9 -5.37 -4.43 -2.11
CA ARG A 9 -6.31 -5.49 -1.77
C ARG A 9 -5.57 -6.81 -1.66
N ILE A 10 -5.80 -7.52 -0.57
CA ILE A 10 -5.35 -8.90 -0.36
C ILE A 10 -6.56 -9.80 -0.48
N THR A 11 -6.46 -10.78 -1.36
CA THR A 11 -7.48 -11.80 -1.56
C THR A 11 -6.90 -13.19 -1.28
N ASP A 12 -7.77 -14.16 -1.03
CA ASP A 12 -7.39 -15.57 -1.11
C ASP A 12 -7.36 -16.06 -2.57
N ASN A 13 -7.00 -17.32 -2.78
CA ASN A 13 -6.96 -17.93 -4.12
C ASN A 13 -8.33 -18.05 -4.81
N ALA A 14 -9.43 -17.77 -4.09
CA ALA A 14 -10.78 -17.72 -4.62
C ALA A 14 -11.27 -16.28 -4.81
N ASP A 15 -10.36 -15.31 -4.85
CA ASP A 15 -10.62 -13.87 -4.97
C ASP A 15 -11.48 -13.27 -3.83
N ARG A 16 -11.62 -13.97 -2.70
CA ARG A 16 -12.35 -13.43 -1.55
C ARG A 16 -11.47 -12.41 -0.81
N PRO A 17 -11.99 -11.22 -0.47
CA PRO A 17 -11.20 -10.19 0.18
C PRO A 17 -10.84 -10.61 1.61
N LEU A 18 -9.54 -10.61 1.91
CA LEU A 18 -9.00 -10.86 3.25
C LEU A 18 -8.68 -9.54 3.96
N ALA A 19 -8.12 -8.57 3.23
CA ALA A 19 -7.80 -7.24 3.75
C ALA A 19 -7.79 -6.20 2.64
N SER A 20 -8.01 -4.94 3.00
CA SER A 20 -7.86 -3.79 2.11
C SER A 20 -7.26 -2.64 2.89
N MET A 21 -6.35 -1.90 2.28
CA MET A 21 -5.83 -0.65 2.85
C MET A 21 -5.63 0.41 1.79
N GLU A 22 -5.79 1.66 2.20
CA GLU A 22 -5.41 2.82 1.39
C GLU A 22 -4.02 3.28 1.79
N VAL A 23 -3.13 3.37 0.82
CA VAL A 23 -1.79 3.94 1.00
C VAL A 23 -1.69 5.22 0.19
N PRO A 24 -1.08 6.29 0.72
CA PRO A 24 -0.84 7.49 -0.06
C PRO A 24 0.05 7.16 -1.26
N VAL A 25 -0.29 7.70 -2.43
CA VAL A 25 0.54 7.55 -3.63
C VAL A 25 1.88 8.24 -3.36
N PRO A 26 3.01 7.52 -3.43
CA PRO A 26 4.30 8.16 -3.43
C PRO A 26 4.45 8.93 -4.74
N LEU A 27 4.50 10.24 -4.61
CA LEU A 27 4.75 11.15 -5.72
C LEU A 27 6.13 11.79 -5.56
N SER A 28 6.81 12.00 -6.67
CA SER A 28 8.03 12.80 -6.80
C SER A 28 7.73 14.08 -7.60
N GLY A 29 8.50 15.14 -7.32
CA GLY A 29 8.34 16.47 -7.94
C GLY A 29 8.23 17.58 -6.92
N GLU A 30 8.65 18.80 -7.30
CA GLU A 30 8.57 19.96 -6.44
C GLU A 30 7.15 20.56 -6.39
N PRO A 31 6.80 21.33 -5.34
CA PRO A 31 5.55 22.06 -5.30
C PRO A 31 5.43 23.02 -6.50
N GLY A 32 4.46 22.75 -7.38
CA GLY A 32 4.24 23.53 -8.61
C GLY A 32 4.61 22.80 -9.90
N GLU A 33 5.25 21.63 -9.81
CA GLU A 33 5.49 20.74 -10.94
C GLU A 33 4.41 19.66 -11.07
N CYS A 34 4.32 19.03 -12.24
CA CYS A 34 3.46 17.86 -12.42
C CYS A 34 4.07 16.69 -11.65
N ALA A 35 3.47 16.36 -10.50
CA ALA A 35 3.95 15.29 -9.64
C ALA A 35 3.87 13.93 -10.34
N MET A 36 4.99 13.22 -10.41
CA MET A 36 5.11 11.93 -11.08
C MET A 36 5.05 10.79 -10.05
N PHE A 37 4.61 9.62 -10.48
CA PHE A 37 4.61 8.44 -9.62
C PHE A 37 6.05 7.99 -9.31
N ASP A 38 6.37 7.83 -8.03
CA ASP A 38 7.68 7.38 -7.56
C ASP A 38 7.64 5.87 -7.26
N ALA A 39 8.04 5.07 -8.25
CA ALA A 39 8.03 3.62 -8.18
C ALA A 39 9.00 3.08 -7.11
N GLU A 40 10.20 3.66 -6.97
CA GLU A 40 11.17 3.21 -5.97
C GLU A 40 10.66 3.43 -4.55
N ARG A 41 10.04 4.59 -4.29
CA ARG A 41 9.44 4.87 -2.99
C ARG A 41 8.23 3.99 -2.73
N PHE A 42 7.46 3.65 -3.77
CA PHE A 42 6.37 2.68 -3.67
C PHE A 42 6.88 1.27 -3.32
N GLU A 43 7.91 0.77 -3.99
CA GLU A 43 8.51 -0.52 -3.70
C GLU A 43 9.04 -0.60 -2.26
N ARG A 44 9.71 0.46 -1.77
CA ARG A 44 10.16 0.55 -0.38
C ARG A 44 9.00 0.61 0.62
N LEU A 45 7.89 1.24 0.24
CA LEU A 45 6.66 1.26 1.05
C LEU A 45 6.04 -0.12 1.10
N LEU A 46 6.03 -0.86 -0.02
CA LEU A 46 5.55 -2.25 -0.06
C LEU A 46 6.47 -3.19 0.72
N ASP A 47 7.79 -3.01 0.69
CA ASP A 47 8.71 -3.86 1.46
C ASP A 47 8.50 -3.68 2.98
N LYS A 48 8.39 -2.43 3.44
CA LYS A 48 8.00 -2.12 4.83
C LYS A 48 6.56 -2.55 5.13
N GLY A 49 5.67 -2.37 4.16
CA GLY A 49 4.28 -2.78 4.21
C GLY A 49 4.16 -4.29 4.38
N CYS A 50 4.95 -5.10 3.66
CA CYS A 50 5.00 -6.55 3.76
C CYS A 50 5.31 -7.02 5.18
N ILE A 51 6.17 -6.29 5.91
CA ILE A 51 6.44 -6.55 7.33
C ILE A 51 5.20 -6.26 8.19
N ALA A 52 4.51 -5.14 7.94
CA ALA A 52 3.28 -4.78 8.64
C ALA A 52 2.11 -5.74 8.29
N PHE A 53 1.97 -6.13 7.02
CA PHE A 53 0.99 -7.08 6.51
C PHE A 53 1.21 -8.47 7.09
N ARG A 54 2.46 -8.95 7.14
CA ARG A 54 2.78 -10.23 7.79
C ARG A 54 2.35 -10.20 9.25
N LYS A 55 2.63 -9.12 9.97
CA LYS A 55 2.19 -8.98 11.37
C LYS A 55 0.68 -9.00 11.52
N VAL A 56 -0.06 -8.25 10.68
CA VAL A 56 -1.54 -8.25 10.69
C VAL A 56 -2.11 -9.63 10.33
N PHE A 57 -1.48 -10.34 9.39
CA PHE A 57 -1.88 -11.69 9.02
C PHE A 57 -1.57 -12.71 10.11
N ASP A 58 -0.39 -12.65 10.73
CA ASP A 58 0.03 -13.52 11.85
C ASP A 58 -0.83 -13.29 13.11
N ASP A 59 -1.24 -12.05 13.38
CA ASP A 59 -2.16 -11.73 14.48
C ASP A 59 -3.61 -12.14 14.15
N GLY A 60 -4.05 -12.05 12.90
CA GLY A 60 -5.39 -12.48 12.45
C GLY A 60 -5.58 -13.98 12.25
N VAL A 61 -4.49 -14.76 12.10
CA VAL A 61 -4.52 -16.24 12.03
C VAL A 61 -4.50 -16.87 13.43
N LYS A 62 -4.20 -16.10 14.49
CA LYS A 62 -4.34 -16.54 15.89
C LYS A 62 -5.78 -16.36 16.39
N GLU A 63 -6.72 -17.05 15.77
CA GLU A 63 -8.04 -17.36 16.34
C GLU A 63 -8.38 -18.84 16.14
#